data_AF-A0A800DU21-F1
#
_entry.id   AF-A0A800DU21-F1
#
_cell.length_a   1.000
_cell.length_b   1.000
_cell.length_c   1.000
_cell.angle_alpha   90.00
_cell.angle_beta   90.00
_cell.angle_gamma   90.00
#
_symmetry.space_group_name_H-M   'P 1'
#
loop_
_entity.id
_entity.type
_entity.pdbx_description
1 polymer ?
#
loop_
_entity_poly.entity_id
_entity_poly.type
_entity_poly.pdbx_seq_one_letter_code
_entity_poly.pdbx_strand_id
1 'polypeptide(L)' 'MHILQPKHIKLKPGEAKLLLKELNITPLQLPKISKKDPALPEGAVAGDIIK' A
#
# COMPACT_ATOMS: atom_id res chain seq x y z
N MET A 1 -14.52 -5.97 -8.90
CA MET A 1 -14.28 -6.53 -7.56
C MET A 1 -14.65 -8.00 -7.60
N HIS A 2 -13.66 -8.88 -7.45
CA HIS A 2 -13.88 -10.33 -7.39
C HIS A 2 -14.10 -10.79 -5.95
N ILE A 3 -14.61 -12.01 -5.77
CA ILE A 3 -14.92 -12.61 -4.46
C ILE A 3 -13.69 -12.62 -3.53
N LEU A 4 -12.49 -12.79 -4.09
CA LEU A 4 -11.23 -12.88 -3.33
C LEU A 4 -10.39 -11.60 -3.34
N GLN A 5 -10.88 -10.52 -3.96
CA GLN A 5 -10.10 -9.29 -4.11
C GLN A 5 -10.47 -8.28 -3.00
N PRO A 6 -9.56 -8.00 -2.05
CA PRO A 6 -9.79 -6.97 -1.04
C PRO A 6 -9.80 -5.57 -1.65
N LYS A 7 -10.31 -4.61 -0.87
CA LYS A 7 -10.34 -3.20 -1.27
C LYS A 7 -8.98 -2.56 -0.98
N HIS A 8 -8.19 -2.33 -2.03
CA HIS A 8 -6.91 -1.63 -1.93
C HIS A 8 -7.10 -0.11 -1.97
N ILE A 9 -6.67 0.58 -0.91
CA ILE A 9 -6.77 2.03 -0.75
C ILE A 9 -5.37 2.63 -0.66
N LYS A 10 -5.11 3.66 -1.46
CA LYS A 10 -3.87 4.44 -1.36
C LYS A 10 -3.90 5.32 -0.11
N LEU A 11 -2.93 5.12 0.78
CA LEU A 11 -2.76 5.97 1.96
C LEU A 11 -2.17 7.33 1.58
N LYS A 12 -2.61 8.39 2.28
CA LYS A 12 -1.95 9.70 2.16
C LYS A 12 -0.56 9.64 2.81
N PRO A 13 0.40 10.47 2.37
CA PRO A 13 1.76 10.46 2.92
C PRO A 13 1.82 10.74 4.44
N GLY A 14 0.86 11.47 4.99
CA GLY A 14 0.75 11.70 6.44
C GLY A 14 0.33 10.45 7.22
N GLU A 15 -0.69 9.74 6.72
CA GLU A 15 -1.21 8.51 7.33
C GLU A 15 -0.19 7.36 7.22
N ALA A 16 0.48 7.25 6.07
CA ALA A 16 1.55 6.31 5.84
C ALA A 16 2.69 6.46 6.88
N LYS A 17 3.10 7.70 7.18
CA LYS A 17 4.14 7.97 8.18
C LYS A 17 3.70 7.63 9.60
N LEU A 18 2.44 7.90 9.96
CA LEU A 18 1.89 7.53 11.26
C LEU A 18 1.87 6.01 11.43
N LEU A 19 1.38 5.28 10.43
CA LEU A 19 1.31 3.83 10.45
C LEU A 19 2.69 3.17 10.57
N LEU A 20 3.70 3.68 9.83
CA LEU A 20 5.08 3.22 9.96
C LEU A 20 5.67 3.49 11.35
N LYS A 21 5.33 4.62 11.99
CA LYS A 21 5.75 4.95 13.35
C LYS A 21 5.06 4.06 14.40
N GLU A 22 3.76 3.84 14.27
CA GLU A 22 2.98 3.00 15.18
C GLU A 22 3.47 1.55 15.18
N LEU A 23 3.78 1.02 14.00
CA LEU A 23 4.32 -0.33 13.83
C LEU A 23 5.82 -0.41 14.11
N ASN A 24 6.50 0.73 14.27
CA ASN A 24 7.95 0.84 14.47
C ASN A 24 8.76 0.04 13.41
N ILE A 25 8.33 0.13 12.15
CA ILE A 25 8.96 -0.55 11.02
C ILE A 25 9.38 0.43 9.94
N THR A 26 10.34 -0.01 9.14
CA THR A 26 10.76 0.66 7.92
C THR A 26 9.87 0.25 6.75
N PRO A 27 9.72 1.10 5.72
CA PRO A 27 8.94 0.75 4.52
C PRO A 27 9.51 -0.44 3.76
N LEU A 28 10.79 -0.80 3.98
CA LEU A 28 11.40 -1.99 3.37
C LEU A 28 10.92 -3.31 4.02
N GLN A 29 10.42 -3.25 5.25
CA GLN A 29 9.90 -4.41 5.99
C GLN A 29 8.45 -4.74 5.64
N LEU A 30 7.74 -3.84 4.95
CA LEU A 30 6.40 -4.12 4.45
C LEU A 30 6.46 -5.08 3.25
N PRO A 31 5.43 -5.95 3.06
CA PRO A 31 5.26 -6.72 1.84
C PRO A 31 5.21 -5.78 0.63
N LYS A 32 6.13 -5.99 -0.32
CA LYS A 32 6.22 -5.17 -1.52
C LYS A 32 5.26 -5.69 -2.56
N ILE A 33 4.59 -4.77 -3.25
CA ILE A 33 3.66 -5.08 -4.34
C ILE A 33 4.30 -4.66 -5.66
N SER A 34 4.16 -5.49 -6.69
CA SER A 34 4.64 -5.18 -8.03
C SER A 34 3.71 -4.18 -8.72
N LYS A 35 4.27 -3.24 -9.49
CA LYS A 35 3.46 -2.33 -10.33
C LYS A 35 2.63 -3.06 -11.40
N LYS A 36 3.00 -4.31 -11.73
CA LYS A 36 2.29 -5.16 -12.69
C LYS A 36 1.09 -5.88 -12.08
N ASP A 37 0.85 -5.75 -10.78
CA ASP A 37 -0.24 -6.43 -10.11
C ASP A 37 -1.59 -5.80 -10.50
N PRO A 38 -2.55 -6.60 -11.02
CA PRO A 38 -3.82 -6.09 -11.54
C PRO A 38 -4.78 -5.63 -10.43
N ALA A 39 -4.47 -5.90 -9.16
CA ALA A 39 -5.29 -5.47 -8.04
C ALA A 39 -4.95 -4.06 -7.55
N LEU A 40 -3.91 -3.40 -8.08
CA LEU A 40 -3.59 -2.02 -7.70
C LEU A 40 -4.66 -1.04 -8.21
N PRO A 41 -4.97 0.00 -7.43
CA PRO A 41 -5.78 1.11 -7.92
C PRO A 41 -5.06 1.85 -9.07
N GLU A 42 -5.85 2.38 -10.01
CA GLU A 42 -5.31 3.15 -11.14
C GLU A 42 -4.51 4.36 -10.63
N GLY A 43 -3.29 4.54 -11.14
CA GLY A 43 -2.41 5.66 -10.75
C GLY A 43 -1.52 5.42 -9.53
N ALA A 44 -1.42 4.19 -9.02
CA ALA A 44 -0.43 3.83 -8.01
C ALA A 44 1.01 3.92 -8.57
N VAL A 45 1.90 4.59 -7.81
CA VAL A 45 3.29 4.83 -8.17
C VAL A 45 4.22 4.04 -7.23
N ALA A 46 5.44 3.75 -7.69
CA ALA A 46 6.46 3.13 -6.85
C ALA A 46 6.73 4.01 -5.62
N GLY A 47 6.57 3.42 -4.43
CA GLY A 47 6.72 4.12 -3.15
C GLY A 47 5.40 4.46 -2.45
N ASP A 48 4.26 4.27 -3.11
CA ASP A 48 2.95 4.37 -2.44
C ASP A 48 2.73 3.20 -1.48
N ILE A 49 2.09 3.48 -0.34
CA ILE A 49 1.66 2.46 0.62
C ILE A 49 0.16 2.22 0.44
N ILE A 50 -0.20 0.96 0.26
CA ILE A 50 -1.58 0.50 0.04
C ILE A 50 -2.05 -0.20 1.31
N LYS A 51 -3.29 0.09 1.71
CA LYS A 51 -4.00 -0.55 2.83
C LYS A 51 -5.22 -1.30 2.34
#